data_AF-A0A1Q3P7R6-F1
#
_entry.id   AF-A0A1Q3P7R6-F1
#
_cell.length_a   1.000
_cell.length_b   1.000
_cell.length_c   1.000
_cell.angle_alpha   90.00
_cell.angle_beta   90.00
_cell.angle_gamma   90.00
#
_symmetry.space_group_name_H-M   'P 1'
#
loop_
_entity.id
_entity.type
_entity.pdbx_description
1 polymer ?
#
loop_
_entity_poly.entity_id
_entity_poly.type
_entity_poly.pdbx_seq_one_letter_code
_entity_poly.pdbx_strand_id
1 'polypeptide(L)'
;MDFKEAIKSHSNWKMKLKAYIANPDKSIDKDKVSRDNECDLGKWLHTEKTKYHNDPEFAELIEAHASFHKSIRTVVEKAESNQDVSEEIAIGANSPFGRASTEVVRLLMAMERKYQK
;
A
#
# COMPACT_ATOMS: atom_id res chain seq x y z
N MET A 1 3.01 2.99 15.88
CA MET A 1 3.17 1.96 14.84
C MET A 1 4.61 1.48 14.90
N ASP A 2 4.82 0.17 14.96
CA ASP A 2 6.10 -0.47 14.68
C ASP A 2 6.09 -1.18 13.31
N PHE A 3 7.21 -1.79 12.90
CA PHE A 3 7.32 -2.50 11.61
C PHE A 3 6.31 -3.65 11.47
N LYS A 4 5.98 -4.37 12.56
CA LYS A 4 5.03 -5.49 12.52
C LYS A 4 3.60 -4.98 12.34
N GLU A 5 3.25 -3.92 13.05
CA GLU A 5 1.98 -3.21 12.89
C GLU A 5 1.83 -2.65 11.48
N ALA A 6 2.91 -2.11 10.89
CA ALA A 6 2.93 -1.62 9.50
C ALA A 6 2.65 -2.74 8.49
N ILE A 7 3.34 -3.89 8.60
CA ILE A 7 3.13 -5.05 7.73
C ILE A 7 1.69 -5.57 7.83
N LYS A 8 1.14 -5.64 9.04
CA LYS A 8 -0.26 -6.06 9.27
C LYS A 8 -1.26 -5.07 8.66
N SER A 9 -1.08 -3.77 8.91
CA SER A 9 -1.93 -2.72 8.34
C SER A 9 -1.95 -2.75 6.81
N HIS A 10 -0.77 -2.97 6.21
CA HIS A 10 -0.64 -3.09 4.76
C HIS A 10 -1.34 -4.34 4.22
N SER A 11 -1.23 -5.48 4.91
CA SER A 11 -1.90 -6.73 4.50
C SER A 11 -3.43 -6.61 4.52
N ASN A 12 -3.98 -5.87 5.49
CA ASN A 12 -5.42 -5.60 5.59
C ASN A 12 -5.97 -4.83 4.38
N TRP A 13 -5.15 -3.98 3.74
CA TRP A 13 -5.58 -3.25 2.54
C TRP A 13 -5.90 -4.17 1.37
N LYS A 14 -5.13 -5.24 1.17
CA LYS A 14 -5.40 -6.22 0.10
C LYS A 14 -6.76 -6.89 0.31
N MET A 15 -7.08 -7.30 1.54
CA MET A 15 -8.40 -7.86 1.86
C MET A 15 -9.52 -6.85 1.64
N LYS A 16 -9.34 -5.60 2.07
CA LYS A 16 -10.32 -4.53 1.86
C LYS A 16 -10.58 -4.29 0.38
N LEU A 17 -9.53 -4.24 -0.44
CA LEU A 17 -9.64 -3.99 -1.88
C LEU A 17 -10.27 -5.18 -2.61
N LYS A 18 -9.95 -6.42 -2.22
CA LYS A 18 -10.61 -7.63 -2.72
C LYS A 18 -12.13 -7.58 -2.50
N ALA A 19 -12.56 -7.24 -1.28
CA ALA A 19 -13.98 -7.11 -0.96
C ALA A 19 -14.65 -6.00 -1.80
N TYR A 20 -13.95 -4.87 -1.98
CA TYR A 20 -14.47 -3.76 -2.78
C TYR A 20 -14.62 -4.11 -4.27
N ILE A 21 -13.66 -4.83 -4.85
CA ILE A 21 -13.75 -5.30 -6.25
C ILE A 21 -14.97 -6.21 -6.43
N ALA A 22 -15.22 -7.10 -5.48
CA ALA A 22 -16.35 -8.04 -5.55
C ALA A 22 -17.72 -7.36 -5.42
N ASN A 23 -17.81 -6.28 -4.65
CA ASN A 23 -19.03 -5.50 -4.47
C ASN A 23 -18.70 -4.01 -4.27
N PRO A 24 -18.55 -3.23 -5.37
CA PRO A 24 -18.20 -1.81 -5.28
C PRO A 24 -19.34 -1.01 -4.63
N ASP A 25 -19.16 -0.61 -3.37
CA ASP A 25 -20.18 0.03 -2.54
C ASP A 25 -19.90 1.53 -2.28
N LYS A 26 -18.87 2.09 -2.93
CA LYS A 26 -18.35 3.46 -2.71
C LYS A 26 -17.83 3.73 -1.29
N SER A 27 -17.54 2.69 -0.49
CA SER A 27 -16.87 2.82 0.82
C SER A 27 -15.39 3.23 0.72
N ILE A 28 -14.81 3.15 -0.48
CA ILE A 28 -13.45 3.59 -0.76
C ILE A 28 -13.49 4.87 -1.61
N ASP A 29 -13.14 5.99 -1.00
CA ASP A 29 -12.92 7.25 -1.70
C ASP A 29 -11.55 7.22 -2.41
N LYS A 30 -11.56 7.13 -3.74
CA LYS A 30 -10.35 7.05 -4.58
C LYS A 30 -9.40 8.24 -4.42
N ASP A 31 -9.91 9.44 -4.19
CA ASP A 31 -9.08 10.62 -4.04
C ASP A 31 -8.41 10.64 -2.67
N LYS A 32 -9.15 10.23 -1.64
CA LYS A 32 -8.60 10.06 -0.29
C LYS A 32 -7.52 8.98 -0.24
N VAL A 33 -7.78 7.81 -0.80
CA VAL A 33 -6.82 6.70 -0.78
C VAL A 33 -5.64 6.88 -1.74
N SER A 34 -5.68 7.86 -2.64
CA SER A 34 -4.52 8.21 -3.47
C SER A 34 -3.46 9.02 -2.71
N ARG A 35 -3.83 9.59 -1.56
CA ARG A 35 -2.92 10.32 -0.67
C ARG A 35 -2.18 9.33 0.21
N ASP A 36 -0.92 9.12 -0.12
CA ASP A 36 -0.03 8.17 0.55
C ASP A 36 0.38 8.60 1.96
N ASN A 37 0.04 9.81 2.40
CA ASN A 37 0.34 10.32 3.74
C ASN A 37 -0.86 10.28 4.70
N GLU A 38 -2.05 9.88 4.25
CA GLU A 38 -3.26 9.88 5.08
C GLU A 38 -3.56 8.54 5.75
N CYS A 39 -2.96 7.44 5.27
CA CYS A 39 -3.08 6.13 5.90
C CYS A 39 -2.12 6.00 7.10
N ASP A 40 -2.35 5.01 7.97
CA ASP A 40 -1.55 4.85 9.20
C ASP A 40 -0.06 4.62 8.91
N LEU A 41 0.24 3.82 7.88
CA LEU A 41 1.61 3.60 7.41
C LEU A 41 2.22 4.90 6.85
N GLY A 42 1.49 5.63 6.02
CA GLY A 42 1.91 6.91 5.46
C GLY A 42 2.26 7.93 6.53
N LYS A 43 1.37 8.12 7.51
CA LYS A 43 1.61 9.00 8.65
C LYS A 43 2.87 8.60 9.40
N TRP A 44 3.06 7.31 9.66
CA TRP A 44 4.24 6.78 10.33
C TRP A 44 5.53 7.03 9.53
N LEU A 45 5.54 6.75 8.22
CA LEU A 45 6.68 7.05 7.34
C LEU A 45 7.03 8.54 7.36
N HIS A 46 6.03 9.43 7.33
CA HIS A 46 6.29 10.86 7.42
C HIS A 46 6.89 11.28 8.76
N THR A 47 6.50 10.66 9.87
CA THR A 47 7.09 10.95 11.19
C THR A 47 8.50 10.40 11.35
N GLU A 48 8.82 9.25 10.75
CA GLU A 48 10.12 8.60 10.88
C GLU A 48 11.17 9.13 9.88
N LYS A 49 10.78 10.04 8.97
CA LYS A 49 11.64 10.55 7.90
C LYS A 49 12.97 11.11 8.39
N THR A 50 12.97 11.83 9.50
CA THR A 50 14.20 12.37 10.09
C THR A 50 15.10 11.27 10.65
N LYS A 51 14.52 10.22 11.23
CA LYS A 51 15.27 9.11 11.85
C LYS A 51 15.99 8.27 10.80
N TYR A 52 15.33 8.02 9.66
CA TYR A 52 15.83 7.15 8.59
C TYR A 52 16.31 7.91 7.34
N HIS A 53 16.60 9.22 7.46
CA HIS A 53 16.91 10.09 6.31
C HIS A 53 18.11 9.64 5.46
N ASN A 54 19.09 8.94 6.04
CA ASN A 54 20.27 8.41 5.34
C ASN A 54 20.10 6.95 4.90
N ASP A 55 18.93 6.34 5.11
CA ASP A 55 18.69 4.96 4.72
C ASP A 55 18.10 4.88 3.30
N PRO A 56 18.82 4.31 2.32
CA PRO A 56 18.27 4.14 0.98
C PRO A 56 17.03 3.23 0.96
N GLU A 57 16.95 2.21 1.82
CA GLU A 57 15.77 1.33 1.89
C GLU A 57 14.54 2.08 2.37
N PHE A 58 14.71 3.12 3.19
CA PHE A 58 13.61 3.97 3.65
C PHE A 58 13.11 4.90 2.54
N ALA A 59 14.02 5.43 1.71
CA ALA A 59 13.64 6.21 0.54
C ALA A 59 12.84 5.34 -0.46
N GLU A 60 13.34 4.13 -0.74
CA GLU A 60 12.62 3.14 -1.57
C GLU A 60 11.25 2.79 -0.98
N LEU A 61 11.14 2.68 0.36
CA LEU A 61 9.88 2.37 1.02
C LEU A 61 8.83 3.46 0.82
N ILE A 62 9.23 4.74 0.89
CA ILE A 62 8.33 5.87 0.60
C ILE A 62 7.85 5.81 -0.86
N GLU A 63 8.74 5.54 -1.81
CA GLU A 63 8.39 5.47 -3.23
C GLU A 63 7.47 4.27 -3.55
N ALA A 64 7.76 3.12 -2.97
CA ALA A 64 6.93 1.92 -3.08
C ALA A 64 5.54 2.16 -2.47
N HIS A 65 5.47 2.86 -1.34
CA HIS A 65 4.21 3.22 -0.68
C HIS A 65 3.35 4.18 -1.53
N ALA A 66 3.96 5.21 -2.11
CA ALA A 66 3.27 6.11 -3.03
C ALA A 66 2.74 5.37 -4.27
N SER A 67 3.55 4.45 -4.82
CA SER A 67 3.16 3.61 -5.97
C SER A 67 2.00 2.68 -5.65
N PHE A 68 2.01 2.12 -4.43
CA PHE A 68 0.90 1.31 -3.91
C PHE A 68 -0.40 2.12 -3.86
N HIS A 69 -0.40 3.33 -3.28
CA HIS A 69 -1.60 4.17 -3.21
C HIS A 69 -2.12 4.61 -4.58
N LYS A 70 -1.22 4.92 -5.53
CA LYS A 70 -1.60 5.16 -6.93
C LYS A 70 -2.27 3.94 -7.56
N SER A 71 -1.78 2.72 -7.29
CA SER A 71 -2.38 1.50 -7.80
C SER A 71 -3.77 1.23 -7.22
N ILE A 72 -4.01 1.55 -5.94
CA ILE A 72 -5.35 1.46 -5.31
C ILE A 72 -6.34 2.33 -6.07
N ARG A 73 -5.98 3.59 -6.36
CA ARG A 73 -6.84 4.50 -7.13
C ARG A 73 -7.27 3.88 -8.46
N THR A 74 -6.32 3.36 -9.23
CA THR A 74 -6.60 2.70 -10.52
C THR A 74 -7.53 1.49 -10.35
N VAL A 75 -7.35 0.68 -9.30
CA VAL A 75 -8.21 -0.47 -9.03
C VAL A 75 -9.63 -0.03 -8.68
N VAL A 76 -9.79 1.00 -7.84
CA VAL A 76 -11.09 1.55 -7.46
C VAL A 76 -11.81 2.15 -8.67
N GLU A 77 -11.11 2.92 -9.51
CA GLU A 77 -11.66 3.49 -10.74
C GLU A 77 -12.16 2.39 -11.69
N LYS A 78 -11.40 1.29 -11.85
CA LYS A 78 -11.83 0.14 -12.65
C LYS A 78 -13.08 -0.52 -12.07
N ALA A 79 -13.08 -0.82 -10.77
CA ALA A 79 -14.20 -1.44 -10.08
C ALA A 79 -15.49 -0.60 -10.17
N GLU A 80 -15.39 0.74 -10.14
CA GLU A 80 -16.53 1.65 -10.30
C GLU A 80 -17.04 1.79 -11.74
N SER A 81 -16.21 1.47 -12.73
CA SER A 81 -16.51 1.74 -14.15
C SER A 81 -17.40 0.69 -14.85
N ASN A 82 -18.01 -0.23 -14.12
CA ASN A 82 -18.71 -1.42 -14.65
C ASN A 82 -17.84 -2.28 -15.60
N GLN A 83 -16.51 -2.09 -15.57
CA GLN A 83 -15.59 -2.97 -16.26
C GLN A 83 -15.42 -4.23 -15.43
N ASP A 84 -15.61 -5.39 -16.06
CA ASP A 84 -15.32 -6.68 -15.43
C ASP A 84 -13.80 -6.76 -15.20
N VAL A 85 -13.37 -6.47 -13.98
CA VAL A 85 -11.97 -6.54 -13.56
C VAL A 85 -11.81 -7.74 -12.65
N SER A 86 -11.10 -8.76 -13.13
CA SER A 86 -10.79 -9.91 -12.30
C SER A 86 -9.83 -9.53 -11.17
N GLU A 87 -9.98 -10.18 -10.02
CA GLU A 87 -9.09 -10.00 -8.87
C GLU A 87 -7.62 -10.19 -9.26
N GLU A 88 -7.30 -11.16 -10.12
CA GLU A 88 -5.94 -11.44 -10.56
C GLU A 88 -5.33 -10.26 -11.35
N ILE A 89 -6.11 -9.62 -12.22
CA ILE A 89 -5.65 -8.46 -12.99
C ILE A 89 -5.50 -7.23 -12.09
N ALA A 90 -6.45 -7.04 -11.16
CA ALA A 90 -6.50 -5.87 -10.30
C ALA A 90 -5.45 -5.90 -9.17
N ILE A 91 -5.36 -7.03 -8.46
CA ILE A 91 -4.60 -7.17 -7.21
C ILE A 91 -3.76 -8.46 -7.12
N GLY A 92 -3.68 -9.25 -8.20
CA GLY A 92 -2.82 -10.43 -8.30
C GLY A 92 -1.34 -10.07 -8.23
N ALA A 93 -0.47 -11.07 -8.05
CA ALA A 93 0.97 -10.85 -7.82
C ALA A 93 1.65 -10.08 -8.97
N ASN A 94 1.17 -10.27 -10.21
CA ASN A 94 1.67 -9.61 -11.40
C ASN A 94 0.96 -8.28 -11.72
N SER A 95 0.02 -7.83 -10.89
CA SER A 95 -0.60 -6.52 -11.04
C SER A 95 0.33 -5.40 -10.53
N PRO A 96 0.14 -4.14 -10.96
CA PRO A 96 0.84 -3.00 -10.37
C PRO A 96 0.64 -2.91 -8.86
N PHE A 97 -0.57 -3.21 -8.38
CA PHE A 97 -0.89 -3.28 -6.95
C PHE A 97 -0.09 -4.38 -6.25
N GLY A 98 -0.08 -5.60 -6.80
CA GLY A 98 0.62 -6.74 -6.23
C GLY A 98 2.11 -6.48 -6.08
N ARG A 99 2.76 -5.99 -7.15
CA ARG A 99 4.20 -5.64 -7.12
C ARG A 99 4.51 -4.57 -6.07
N ALA A 100 3.78 -3.46 -6.08
CA ALA A 100 4.00 -2.37 -5.12
C ALA A 100 3.74 -2.83 -3.67
N SER A 101 2.70 -3.63 -3.45
CA SER A 101 2.35 -4.17 -2.15
C SER A 101 3.41 -5.12 -1.60
N THR A 102 3.89 -6.05 -2.43
CA THR A 102 4.99 -6.95 -2.07
C THR A 102 6.25 -6.18 -1.74
N GLU A 103 6.55 -5.13 -2.50
CA GLU A 103 7.76 -4.32 -2.28
C GLU A 103 7.72 -3.55 -0.96
N VAL A 104 6.58 -2.94 -0.62
CA VAL A 104 6.37 -2.29 0.68
C VAL A 104 6.64 -3.28 1.83
N VAL A 105 6.08 -4.49 1.76
CA VAL A 105 6.28 -5.50 2.81
C VAL A 105 7.73 -5.95 2.87
N ARG A 106 8.38 -6.17 1.71
CA ARG A 106 9.80 -6.57 1.63
C ARG A 106 10.70 -5.55 2.31
N LEU A 107 10.49 -4.26 2.02
CA LEU A 107 11.28 -3.15 2.58
C LEU A 107 11.02 -2.97 4.08
N LEU A 108 9.78 -3.04 4.53
CA LEU A 108 9.45 -3.03 5.96
C LEU A 108 10.16 -4.14 6.73
N MET A 109 10.17 -5.37 6.19
CA MET A 109 10.88 -6.50 6.81
C MET A 109 12.41 -6.33 6.78
N ALA A 110 12.96 -5.73 5.73
CA ALA A 110 14.40 -5.45 5.65
C ALA A 110 14.82 -4.43 6.70
N MET A 111 14.09 -3.33 6.81
CA MET A 111 14.33 -2.29 7.80
C MET A 111 14.12 -2.81 9.24
N GLU A 112 13.09 -3.63 9.49
CA GLU A 112 12.87 -4.25 10.80
C GLU A 112 14.12 -5.01 11.25
N ARG A 113 14.66 -5.90 10.38
CA ARG A 113 15.88 -6.67 10.68
C ARG A 113 17.11 -5.79 10.90
N LYS A 114 17.18 -4.64 10.23
CA LYS A 114 18.31 -3.71 10.31
C LYS A 114 18.31 -2.92 11.62
N TYR A 115 17.14 -2.51 12.09
CA TYR A 115 16.99 -1.59 13.23
C TYR A 115 16.50 -2.24 14.53
N GLN A 116 16.07 -3.50 14.52
CA GLN A 116 15.75 -4.28 15.73
C GLN A 116 16.91 -5.18 16.21
N LYS A 117 18.16 -4.83 15.88
CA LYS A 117 19.35 -5.48 16.45
C LYS A 117 19.70 -4.93 17.83
#